data_AF-A0A3C1GJW0-F1
#
_entry.id   AF-A0A3C1GJW0-F1
#
_cell.length_a   1.000
_cell.length_b   1.000
_cell.length_c   1.000
_cell.angle_alpha   90.00
_cell.angle_beta   90.00
_cell.angle_gamma   90.00
#
_symmetry.space_group_name_H-M   'P 1'
#
loop_
_entity.id
_entity.type
_entity.pdbx_description
1 polymer ?
#
loop_
_entity_poly.entity_id
_entity_poly.type
_entity_poly.pdbx_seq_one_letter_code
_entity_poly.pdbx_strand_id
1 'polypeptide(L)' 'FIGREVGRDADRITITDASWIASTGRRHEFFAGQPAEEVEPYPDGMELSLPLAGAVLTSWPHPLPRDVR' A
#
# COMPACT_ATOMS: atom_id res chain seq x y z
N PHE A 1 -1.32 -3.25 -0.10
CA PHE A 1 -1.04 -2.07 0.76
C PHE A 1 -0.17 -1.11 -0.01
N ILE A 2 -0.36 0.18 0.22
CA ILE A 2 0.49 1.25 -0.30
C ILE A 2 0.75 2.19 0.86
N GLY A 3 2.00 2.60 1.05
CA GLY A 3 2.40 3.48 2.14
C GLY A 3 3.85 3.91 1.98
N ARG A 4 4.35 4.68 2.94
CA ARG A 4 5.75 5.11 2.99
C ARG A 4 6.56 4.08 3.76
N GLU A 5 7.62 3.55 3.16
CA GLU A 5 8.56 2.69 3.88
C GLU A 5 9.29 3.49 4.96
N VAL A 6 9.26 2.99 6.19
CA VAL A 6 9.95 3.57 7.36
C VAL A 6 10.94 2.59 7.99
N GLY A 7 10.87 1.31 7.63
CA GLY A 7 11.80 0.30 8.09
C GLY A 7 11.67 -0.99 7.31
N ARG A 8 12.75 -1.77 7.30
CA ARG A 8 12.79 -3.10 6.71
C ARG A 8 13.82 -3.94 7.43
N ASP A 9 13.47 -5.19 7.70
CA ASP A 9 14.38 -6.20 8.21
C ASP A 9 14.39 -7.42 7.27
N ALA A 10 14.84 -8.57 7.77
CA ALA A 10 15.00 -9.77 6.96
C ALA A 10 13.65 -10.38 6.51
N ASP A 11 12.58 -10.22 7.29
CA ASP A 11 11.30 -10.90 7.09
C ASP A 11 10.11 -9.96 6.97
N ARG A 12 10.28 -8.66 7.24
CA ARG A 12 9.20 -7.67 7.26
C ARG A 12 9.58 -6.34 6.63
N ILE A 13 8.55 -5.64 6.20
CA ILE A 13 8.60 -4.22 5.82
C ILE A 13 7.62 -3.46 6.70
N THR A 14 8.08 -2.32 7.23
CA THR A 14 7.24 -1.40 8.00
C THR A 14 6.91 -0.19 7.14
N ILE A 15 5.62 0.09 7.01
CA ILE A 15 5.10 1.25 6.29
C ILE A 15 4.26 2.14 7.20
N THR A 16 4.29 3.45 6.95
CA THR A 16 3.40 4.44 7.58
C THR A 16 2.54 5.15 6.53
N ASP A 17 1.57 5.96 6.97
CA ASP A 17 0.61 6.69 6.13
C ASP A 17 -0.05 5.77 5.09
N ALA A 18 -0.35 4.53 5.51
CA ALA A 18 -0.67 3.45 4.61
C ALA A 18 -2.17 3.35 4.29
N SER A 19 -2.48 2.72 3.17
CA SER A 19 -3.85 2.36 2.77
C SER A 19 -3.91 0.91 2.29
N TRP A 20 -4.97 0.21 2.70
CA TRP A 20 -5.34 -1.05 2.08
C TRP A 20 -6.14 -0.76 0.80
N ILE A 21 -5.82 -1.50 -0.26
CA ILE A 21 -6.51 -1.41 -1.55
C ILE A 21 -7.15 -2.77 -1.72
N ALA A 22 -8.47 -2.88 -1.50
CA ALA A 22 -9.15 -4.18 -1.48
C ALA A 22 -9.26 -4.79 -2.90
N SER A 23 -9.41 -3.96 -3.93
CA SER A 23 -9.55 -4.36 -5.35
C SER A 23 -8.24 -4.85 -6.03
N THR A 24 -7.42 -5.61 -5.32
CA THR A 24 -6.21 -6.26 -5.87
C THR A 24 -6.50 -7.35 -6.92
N GLY A 25 -7.76 -7.77 -7.09
CA GLY A 25 -8.19 -8.66 -8.17
C GLY A 25 -7.99 -8.07 -9.57
N ARG A 26 -7.87 -6.74 -9.68
CA ARG A 26 -7.60 -6.00 -10.93
C ARG A 26 -6.24 -5.30 -10.92
N ARG A 27 -5.20 -6.01 -10.46
CA ARG A 27 -3.82 -5.52 -10.35
C ARG A 27 -3.33 -4.74 -11.58
N HIS A 28 -3.69 -5.19 -12.79
CA HIS A 28 -3.27 -4.55 -14.04
C HIS A 28 -3.90 -3.15 -14.24
N GLU A 29 -5.18 -2.97 -13.90
CA GLU A 29 -5.88 -1.68 -13.98
C GLU A 29 -5.33 -0.70 -12.94
N PHE A 30 -5.08 -1.20 -11.73
CA PHE A 30 -4.51 -0.40 -10.64
C PHE A 30 -3.13 0.18 -11.01
N PHE A 31 -2.24 -0.63 -11.58
CA PHE A 31 -0.94 -0.14 -12.07
C PHE A 31 -1.05 0.73 -13.33
N ALA A 32 -2.15 0.65 -14.08
CA ALA A 32 -2.43 1.53 -15.22
C ALA A 32 -3.02 2.88 -14.80
N GLY A 33 -3.12 3.15 -13.49
CA GLY A 33 -3.62 4.43 -12.95
C GLY A 33 -5.15 4.56 -12.97
N GLN A 34 -5.89 3.46 -13.15
CA GLN A 34 -7.33 3.47 -12.94
C GLN A 34 -7.65 3.74 -11.46
N PRO A 35 -8.75 4.43 -11.15
CA PRO A 35 -9.13 4.70 -9.77
C PRO A 35 -9.34 3.38 -9.01
N ALA A 36 -8.75 3.27 -7.83
CA ALA A 36 -9.10 2.21 -6.90
C ALA A 36 -10.53 2.44 -6.39
N GLU A 37 -11.40 1.44 -6.57
CA GLU A 37 -12.80 1.49 -6.11
C GLU A 37 -12.94 1.32 -4.60
N GLU A 38 -11.96 0.73 -3.91
CA GLU A 38 -12.02 0.51 -2.46
C GLU A 38 -10.64 0.81 -1.84
N VAL A 39 -10.54 2.01 -1.26
CA VAL A 39 -9.36 2.49 -0.53
C VAL A 39 -9.71 2.65 0.94
N GLU A 40 -9.04 1.86 1.79
CA GLU A 40 -9.18 1.94 3.25
C GLU A 40 -7.89 2.52 3.85
N PRO A 41 -7.84 3.84 4.09
CA PRO A 41 -6.69 4.48 4.71
C PRO A 41 -6.59 4.13 6.20
N TYR A 42 -5.39 3.79 6.64
CA TYR A 42 -5.06 3.69 8.06
C TYR A 42 -4.84 5.09 8.65
N PRO A 43 -5.03 5.28 9.96
CA PRO A 43 -4.73 6.55 10.64
C PRO A 43 -3.33 7.10 10.31
N ASP A 44 -3.21 8.42 10.23
CA ASP A 44 -1.93 9.09 9.98
C ASP A 44 -0.88 8.67 11.04
N GLY A 45 0.34 8.40 10.59
CA GLY A 45 1.43 7.96 11.47
C GLY A 45 1.31 6.53 12.01
N MET A 46 0.22 5.80 11.74
CA MET A 46 0.11 4.39 12.12
C MET A 46 1.12 3.55 11.34
N GLU A 47 1.94 2.80 12.05
CA GLU A 47 2.89 1.86 11.46
C GLU A 47 2.24 0.48 11.24
N LEU A 48 2.39 -0.03 10.02
CA LEU A 48 2.00 -1.39 9.66
C LEU A 48 3.26 -2.19 9.35
N SER A 49 3.44 -3.30 10.05
CA SER A 49 4.52 -4.24 9.76
C SER A 49 3.97 -5.44 8.99
N LEU A 50 4.41 -5.63 7.75
CA LEU A 50 3.92 -6.63 6.81
C LEU A 50 5.01 -7.68 6.52
N PRO A 51 4.68 -8.98 6.41
CA PRO A 51 5.65 -10.00 6.03
C PRO A 51 6.13 -9.82 4.57
N LEU A 52 7.42 -10.00 4.33
CA LEU A 52 8.03 -9.98 2.99
C LEU A 52 7.85 -11.29 2.23
N ALA A 53 7.61 -12.40 2.93
CA ALA A 53 7.44 -13.70 2.31
C ALA A 53 6.27 -13.68 1.30
N GLY A 54 6.59 -13.84 0.01
CA GLY A 54 5.61 -13.80 -1.08
C GLY A 54 5.14 -12.40 -1.48
N ALA A 55 5.70 -11.34 -0.91
CA ALA A 55 5.37 -9.97 -1.27
C ALA A 55 6.09 -9.55 -2.56
N VAL A 56 5.39 -8.79 -3.40
CA VAL A 56 6.00 -8.04 -4.51
C VAL A 56 6.09 -6.59 -4.09
N LEU A 57 7.31 -6.08 -3.96
CA LEU A 57 7.57 -4.69 -3.67
C LEU A 57 7.84 -3.93 -4.96
N THR A 58 7.22 -2.75 -5.10
CA THR A 58 7.45 -1.86 -6.23
C THR A 58 7.39 -0.41 -5.78
N SER A 59 8.17 0.44 -6.43
CA SER A 59 8.11 1.88 -6.21
C SER A 59 6.80 2.44 -6.74
N TRP A 60 6.14 3.28 -5.93
CA TRP A 60 4.89 3.94 -6.30
C TRP A 60 5.17 5.40 -6.67
N PRO A 61 5.03 5.81 -7.94
CA PRO A 61 5.40 7.16 -8.40
C PRO A 61 4.29 8.21 -8.21
N HIS A 62 3.12 7.82 -7.68
CA HIS A 62 1.96 8.69 -7.53
C HIS A 62 1.74 9.10 -6.07
N PRO A 63 0.94 10.14 -5.79
CA PRO A 63 0.51 10.44 -4.44
C PRO A 63 -0.14 9.23 -3.75
N LEU A 64 -0.06 9.18 -2.43
CA LEU A 64 -0.70 8.11 -1.66
C LEU A 64 -2.22 8.30 -1.71
N PRO A 65 -2.98 7.24 -2.06
CA PRO A 65 -4.44 7.31 -1.99
C PRO A 65 -4.85 7.28 -0.52
N ARG A 66 -5.18 8.44 0.05
CA ARG A 66 -5.56 8.63 1.46
C ARG A 66 -7.06 8.89 1.66
N ASP A 67 -7.79 9.15 0.58
CA ASP A 67 -9.23 9.41 0.64
C ASP A 67 -10.01 8.09 0.48
N VAL A 68 -11.03 7.91 1.31
CA VAL A 68 -12.01 6.83 1.13
C VAL A 68 -12.77 7.09 -0.17
N ARG A 69 -12.78 6.12 -1.05
CA ARG A 69 -13.60 6.11 -2.27
C ARG A 69 -14.43 4.84 -2.28
#